data_AF-W2Z7Q0-F1
#
_entry.id   AF-W2Z7Q0-F1
#
_cell.length_a   1.000
_cell.length_b   1.000
_cell.length_c   1.000
_cell.angle_alpha   90.00
_cell.angle_beta   90.00
_cell.angle_gamma   90.00
#
_symmetry.space_group_name_H-M   'P 1'
#
loop_
_entity.id
_entity.type
_entity.pdbx_description
1 polymer ?
#
loop_
_entity_poly.entity_id
_entity_poly.type
_entity_poly.pdbx_seq_one_letter_code
_entity_poly.pdbx_strand_id
1 'polypeptide(L)'
;MTSNLKFVLEMLDKYPVQLEDPYLRSRNIECQWEALRPKDYMHNFVIPVDLTRSFQAAVTTAKQEQRRPNDLQESVKNQGFVLDVVATVDPKLWKFSGQFVGVLTGFHALKTRGHMWIEGLKWLEQDWRKVTSNVSLFSNETKTQGSPTDAACNQHRMMANKLIAKFTSSRLLTEFRTLSGTGSITFENIEGGICRGWLNDSPSSSV
;
A
#
# COMPACT_ATOMS: atom_id res chain seq x y z
N MET A 1 -13.19 13.45 5.31
CA MET A 1 -12.96 12.02 5.03
C MET A 1 -13.96 11.54 3.99
N THR A 2 -13.52 10.89 2.90
CA THR A 2 -14.44 10.21 1.98
C THR A 2 -15.10 9.05 2.70
N SER A 3 -16.42 9.11 2.94
CA SER A 3 -17.17 8.07 3.66
C SER A 3 -16.92 6.66 3.11
N ASN A 4 -16.65 6.57 1.80
CA ASN A 4 -16.36 5.33 1.10
C ASN A 4 -15.04 4.67 1.53
N LEU A 5 -13.98 5.45 1.78
CA LEU A 5 -12.68 4.86 2.17
C LEU A 5 -12.71 4.32 3.59
N LYS A 6 -13.38 5.03 4.50
CA LYS A 6 -13.61 4.55 5.86
C LYS A 6 -14.33 3.20 5.85
N PHE A 7 -15.40 3.08 5.06
CA PHE A 7 -16.15 1.84 4.91
C PHE A 7 -15.29 0.70 4.34
N VAL A 8 -14.48 0.97 3.32
CA VAL A 8 -13.55 -0.03 2.75
C VAL A 8 -12.55 -0.50 3.79
N LEU A 9 -11.92 0.41 4.54
CA LEU A 9 -10.96 0.05 5.59
C LEU A 9 -11.61 -0.76 6.70
N GLU A 10 -12.80 -0.37 7.16
CA GLU A 10 -13.56 -1.15 8.14
C GLU A 10 -13.88 -2.56 7.65
N MET A 11 -14.16 -2.75 6.35
CA MET A 11 -14.32 -4.09 5.77
C MET A 11 -13.00 -4.87 5.74
N LEU A 12 -11.89 -4.23 5.36
CA LEU A 12 -10.56 -4.86 5.35
C LEU A 12 -10.10 -5.24 6.76
N ASP A 13 -10.42 -4.44 7.78
CA ASP A 13 -10.10 -4.72 9.19
C ASP A 13 -10.91 -5.89 9.77
N LYS A 14 -12.12 -6.10 9.26
CA LYS A 14 -12.99 -7.22 9.67
C LYS A 14 -12.76 -8.49 8.85
N TYR A 15 -11.91 -8.45 7.83
CA TYR A 15 -11.67 -9.61 6.99
C TYR A 15 -10.97 -10.71 7.81
N PRO A 16 -11.40 -11.97 7.73
CA PRO A 16 -10.87 -13.03 8.58
C PRO A 16 -9.38 -13.25 8.31
N VAL A 17 -8.59 -13.23 9.39
CA VAL A 17 -7.15 -13.56 9.37
C VAL A 17 -6.98 -14.99 9.89
N GLN A 18 -6.14 -15.77 9.23
CA GLN A 18 -5.79 -17.14 9.62
C GLN A 18 -4.27 -17.31 9.58
N LEU A 19 -3.75 -18.43 10.10
CA LEU A 19 -2.32 -18.72 10.12
C LEU A 19 -1.52 -17.70 10.94
N GLU A 20 -2.09 -17.28 12.08
CA GLU A 20 -1.47 -16.33 12.99
C GLU A 20 -0.40 -16.96 13.88
N ASP A 21 -0.31 -18.29 13.93
CA ASP A 21 0.63 -19.03 14.78
C ASP A 21 2.09 -18.58 14.54
N PRO A 22 2.81 -18.11 15.58
CA PRO A 22 4.21 -17.71 15.49
C PRO A 22 5.13 -18.77 14.88
N TYR A 23 4.84 -20.07 15.08
CA TYR A 23 5.68 -21.16 14.57
C TYR A 23 5.88 -21.07 13.05
N LEU A 24 4.84 -20.66 12.31
CA LEU A 24 4.85 -20.56 10.85
C LEU A 24 5.90 -19.58 10.30
N ARG A 25 6.33 -18.60 11.10
CA ARG A 25 7.32 -17.59 10.70
C ARG A 25 8.74 -18.13 10.61
N SER A 26 9.00 -19.23 11.30
CA SER A 26 10.31 -19.91 11.30
C SER A 26 10.41 -21.01 10.25
N ARG A 27 9.30 -21.31 9.55
CA ARG A 27 9.21 -22.43 8.62
C ARG A 27 9.69 -22.04 7.23
N ASN A 28 10.35 -23.01 6.59
CA ASN A 28 10.70 -22.87 5.18
C ASN A 28 9.43 -22.99 4.33
N ILE A 29 9.30 -22.12 3.34
CA ILE A 29 8.19 -22.14 2.40
C ILE A 29 8.66 -22.91 1.18
N GLU A 30 8.08 -24.08 0.97
CA GLU A 30 8.34 -24.91 -0.20
C GLU A 30 7.52 -24.41 -1.37
N CYS A 31 8.19 -24.20 -2.50
CA CYS A 31 7.57 -23.75 -3.74
C CYS A 31 7.78 -24.77 -4.85
N GLN A 32 6.73 -25.05 -5.63
CA GLN A 32 6.82 -25.89 -6.81
C GLN A 32 5.81 -25.48 -7.88
N TRP A 33 6.11 -25.74 -9.14
CA TRP A 33 5.16 -25.54 -10.23
C TRP A 33 4.08 -26.63 -10.21
N GLU A 34 2.81 -26.22 -10.19
CA GLU A 34 1.68 -27.15 -10.28
C GLU A 34 0.70 -26.68 -11.36
N ALA A 35 0.10 -27.64 -12.07
CA ALA A 35 -1.09 -27.39 -12.87
C ALA A 35 -2.29 -27.40 -11.93
N LEU A 36 -2.92 -26.24 -11.74
CA LEU A 36 -3.98 -26.05 -10.76
C LEU A 36 -5.18 -25.33 -11.34
N ARG A 37 -6.36 -25.51 -10.73
CA ARG A 37 -7.49 -24.62 -10.96
C ARG A 37 -7.41 -23.48 -9.94
N PRO A 38 -7.39 -22.20 -10.38
CA PRO A 38 -7.20 -21.08 -9.46
C PRO A 38 -8.17 -21.08 -8.28
N LYS A 39 -9.42 -21.46 -8.52
CA LYS A 39 -10.49 -21.53 -7.51
C LYS A 39 -10.16 -22.46 -6.34
N ASP A 40 -9.41 -23.52 -6.59
CA ASP A 40 -9.06 -24.53 -5.57
C ASP A 40 -7.97 -24.01 -4.60
N TYR A 41 -7.31 -22.89 -4.96
CA TYR A 41 -6.21 -22.26 -4.24
C TYR A 41 -6.51 -20.80 -3.83
N MET A 42 -7.73 -20.32 -4.08
CA MET A 42 -8.24 -19.05 -3.57
C MET A 42 -8.92 -19.29 -2.23
N HIS A 43 -8.41 -18.68 -1.17
CA HIS A 43 -8.99 -18.80 0.16
C HIS A 43 -9.85 -17.58 0.52
N ASN A 44 -10.85 -17.77 1.37
CA ASN A 44 -11.77 -16.73 1.84
C ASN A 44 -11.26 -16.00 3.10
N PHE A 45 -9.95 -16.07 3.36
CA PHE A 45 -9.27 -15.45 4.49
C PHE A 45 -7.94 -14.84 4.03
N VAL A 46 -7.39 -13.95 4.84
CA VAL A 46 -6.04 -13.41 4.65
C VAL A 46 -5.07 -14.02 5.66
N ILE A 47 -3.78 -13.98 5.34
CA ILE A 47 -2.71 -14.38 6.26
C ILE A 47 -1.98 -13.11 6.76
N PRO A 48 -1.27 -13.18 7.89
CA PRO A 48 -0.48 -12.06 8.42
C PRO A 48 0.44 -11.43 7.37
N VAL A 49 0.67 -10.12 7.51
CA VAL A 49 1.43 -9.33 6.51
C VAL A 49 2.88 -9.79 6.38
N ASP A 50 3.50 -10.18 7.49
CA ASP A 50 4.84 -10.73 7.54
C ASP A 50 4.92 -12.09 6.84
N LEU A 51 3.98 -12.98 7.11
CA LEU A 51 3.89 -14.27 6.42
C LEU A 51 3.62 -14.09 4.92
N THR A 52 2.74 -13.15 4.54
CA THR A 52 2.47 -12.80 3.13
C THR A 52 3.75 -12.36 2.42
N ARG A 53 4.60 -11.54 3.06
CA ARG A 53 5.87 -11.11 2.48
C ARG A 53 6.82 -12.29 2.27
N SER A 54 6.91 -13.21 3.23
CA SER A 54 7.71 -14.44 3.09
C SER A 54 7.22 -15.30 1.92
N PHE A 55 5.91 -15.50 1.80
CA PHE A 55 5.31 -16.21 0.68
C PHE A 55 5.58 -15.51 -0.66
N GLN A 56 5.43 -14.19 -0.72
CA GLN A 56 5.69 -13.42 -1.92
C GLN A 56 7.15 -13.52 -2.35
N ALA A 57 8.09 -13.43 -1.41
CA ALA A 57 9.51 -13.62 -1.68
C ALA A 57 9.79 -15.03 -2.22
N ALA A 58 9.30 -16.07 -1.53
CA ALA A 58 9.50 -17.46 -1.94
C ALA A 58 8.92 -17.75 -3.34
N VAL A 59 7.70 -17.29 -3.63
CA VAL A 59 7.07 -17.43 -4.94
C VAL A 59 7.85 -16.69 -6.02
N THR A 60 8.29 -15.46 -5.76
CA THR A 60 9.07 -14.67 -6.72
C THR A 60 10.41 -15.34 -7.02
N THR A 61 11.13 -15.79 -5.99
CA THR A 61 12.39 -16.53 -6.14
C THR A 61 12.18 -17.83 -6.91
N ALA A 62 11.16 -18.61 -6.56
CA ALA A 62 10.84 -19.85 -7.28
C ALA A 62 10.50 -19.60 -8.75
N LYS A 63 9.78 -18.53 -9.08
CA LYS A 63 9.50 -18.16 -10.48
C LYS A 63 10.75 -17.76 -11.26
N GLN A 64 11.80 -17.29 -10.59
CA GLN A 64 13.07 -16.90 -11.20
C GLN A 64 14.04 -18.08 -11.33
N GLU A 65 14.15 -18.90 -10.30
CA GLU A 65 15.17 -19.95 -10.18
C GLU A 65 14.70 -21.30 -10.72
N GLN A 66 13.41 -21.64 -10.56
CA GLN A 66 12.91 -22.93 -11.03
C GLN A 66 12.69 -22.89 -12.54
N ARG A 67 13.13 -23.96 -13.21
CA ARG A 67 12.81 -24.16 -14.62
C ARG A 67 11.30 -24.28 -14.78
N ARG A 68 10.70 -23.27 -15.41
CA ARG A 68 9.28 -23.28 -15.75
C ARG A 68 8.96 -24.53 -16.60
N PRO A 69 7.95 -25.32 -16.22
CA PRO A 69 7.49 -26.44 -17.05
C PRO A 69 7.00 -25.99 -18.42
N ASN A 70 6.91 -26.95 -19.35
CA ASN A 70 6.28 -26.72 -20.64
C ASN A 70 4.83 -26.25 -20.45
N ASP A 71 4.36 -25.43 -21.39
CA ASP A 71 2.99 -24.95 -21.36
C ASP A 71 1.99 -26.12 -21.39
N LEU A 72 0.90 -25.94 -20.64
CA LEU A 72 -0.18 -26.92 -20.59
C LEU A 72 -0.82 -27.09 -21.97
N GLN A 73 -1.22 -28.33 -22.27
CA GLN A 73 -2.01 -28.63 -23.47
C GLN A 73 -3.30 -27.81 -23.47
N GLU A 74 -3.78 -27.45 -24.66
CA GLU A 74 -4.98 -26.61 -24.82
C GLU A 74 -6.23 -27.28 -24.24
N SER A 75 -6.32 -28.62 -24.32
CA SER A 75 -7.38 -29.42 -23.68
C SER A 75 -7.42 -29.22 -22.16
N VAL A 76 -6.25 -29.14 -21.51
CA VAL A 76 -6.11 -28.93 -20.06
C VAL A 76 -6.44 -27.49 -19.69
N LYS A 77 -6.00 -26.52 -20.50
CA LYS A 77 -6.37 -25.09 -20.34
C LYS A 77 -7.88 -24.88 -20.46
N ASN A 78 -8.53 -25.55 -21.42
CA ASN A 78 -9.99 -25.49 -21.63
C ASN A 78 -10.79 -26.04 -20.45
N GLN A 79 -10.19 -26.87 -19.60
CA GLN A 79 -10.77 -27.35 -18.34
C GLN A 79 -10.55 -26.37 -17.16
N GLY A 80 -9.93 -25.22 -17.42
CA GLY A 80 -9.70 -24.17 -16.42
C GLY A 80 -8.43 -24.33 -15.59
N PHE A 81 -7.51 -25.21 -15.99
CA PHE A 81 -6.21 -25.34 -15.35
C PHE A 81 -5.24 -24.28 -15.85
N VAL A 82 -4.43 -23.78 -14.92
CA VAL A 82 -3.33 -22.86 -15.19
C VAL A 82 -2.06 -23.41 -14.53
N LEU A 83 -0.92 -23.06 -15.11
CA LEU A 83 0.37 -23.36 -14.52
C LEU A 83 0.78 -22.19 -13.63
N ASP A 84 0.95 -22.43 -12.33
CA ASP A 84 1.45 -21.43 -11.38
C ASP A 84 2.37 -22.08 -10.35
N VAL A 85 3.16 -21.25 -9.67
CA VAL A 85 3.94 -21.70 -8.51
C VAL A 85 3.01 -21.77 -7.31
N VAL A 86 3.06 -22.90 -6.62
CA VAL A 86 2.33 -23.15 -5.39
C VAL A 86 3.30 -23.15 -4.22
N ALA A 87 2.95 -22.42 -3.17
CA ALA A 87 3.72 -22.28 -1.95
C ALA A 87 3.03 -23.02 -0.79
N THR A 88 3.83 -23.72 0.01
CA THR A 88 3.39 -24.51 1.18
C THR A 88 4.35 -24.27 2.34
N VAL A 89 3.83 -23.85 3.50
CA VAL A 89 4.62 -23.62 4.72
C VAL A 89 4.61 -24.82 5.68
N ASP A 90 3.52 -25.58 5.63
CA ASP A 90 3.31 -26.82 6.35
C ASP A 90 2.46 -27.74 5.46
N PRO A 91 2.91 -28.97 5.16
CA PRO A 91 2.16 -29.92 4.34
C PRO A 91 0.76 -30.26 4.87
N LYS A 92 0.49 -30.02 6.16
CA LYS A 92 -0.83 -30.24 6.78
C LYS A 92 -1.78 -29.06 6.62
N LEU A 93 -1.28 -27.91 6.17
CA LEU A 93 -2.05 -26.68 5.99
C LEU A 93 -2.37 -26.46 4.51
N TRP A 94 -3.13 -25.40 4.24
CA TRP A 94 -3.49 -25.03 2.88
C TRP A 94 -2.27 -24.71 2.02
N LYS A 95 -2.40 -25.04 0.75
CA LYS A 95 -1.50 -24.60 -0.31
C LYS A 95 -1.96 -23.25 -0.85
N PHE A 96 -1.00 -22.42 -1.27
CA PHE A 96 -1.27 -21.08 -1.76
C PHE A 96 -0.71 -20.92 -3.16
N SER A 97 -1.55 -20.59 -4.14
CA SER A 97 -1.06 -20.26 -5.48
C SER A 97 -0.34 -18.91 -5.46
N GLY A 98 0.64 -18.73 -6.34
CA GLY A 98 1.34 -17.46 -6.51
C GLY A 98 0.38 -16.32 -6.88
N GLN A 99 -0.69 -16.61 -7.62
CA GLN A 99 -1.79 -15.68 -7.84
C GLN A 99 -2.46 -15.24 -6.53
N PHE A 100 -2.77 -16.17 -5.62
CA PHE A 100 -3.38 -15.84 -4.33
C PHE A 100 -2.45 -15.00 -3.46
N VAL A 101 -1.17 -15.37 -3.41
CA VAL A 101 -0.14 -14.61 -2.71
C VAL A 101 -0.05 -13.17 -3.24
N GLY A 102 -0.19 -12.99 -4.57
CA GLY A 102 -0.29 -11.67 -5.18
C GLY A 102 -1.54 -10.88 -4.72
N VAL A 103 -2.70 -11.54 -4.63
CA VAL A 103 -3.94 -10.93 -4.09
C VAL A 103 -3.76 -10.52 -2.62
N LEU A 104 -3.16 -11.37 -1.78
CA LEU A 104 -2.85 -11.06 -0.38
C LEU A 104 -1.91 -9.85 -0.27
N THR A 105 -0.90 -9.77 -1.12
CA THR A 105 0.01 -8.63 -1.19
C THR A 105 -0.76 -7.35 -1.55
N GLY A 106 -1.65 -7.42 -2.53
CA GLY A 106 -2.53 -6.32 -2.91
C GLY A 106 -3.47 -5.88 -1.79
N PHE A 107 -4.03 -6.84 -1.04
CA PHE A 107 -4.89 -6.59 0.13
C PHE A 107 -4.15 -5.77 1.19
N HIS A 108 -2.96 -6.20 1.61
CA HIS A 108 -2.16 -5.50 2.63
C HIS A 108 -1.67 -4.13 2.13
N ALA A 109 -1.33 -4.02 0.84
CA ALA A 109 -0.97 -2.74 0.24
C ALA A 109 -2.15 -1.75 0.21
N LEU A 110 -3.36 -2.22 -0.09
CA LEU A 110 -4.57 -1.39 -0.04
C LEU A 110 -4.88 -0.94 1.38
N LYS A 111 -4.80 -1.86 2.35
CA LYS A 111 -4.98 -1.55 3.77
C LYS A 111 -3.98 -0.50 4.24
N THR A 112 -2.70 -0.67 3.90
CA THR A 112 -1.64 0.29 4.24
C THR A 112 -1.88 1.67 3.63
N ARG A 113 -2.20 1.73 2.32
CA ARG A 113 -2.51 2.99 1.63
C ARG A 113 -3.69 3.71 2.25
N GLY A 114 -4.77 2.99 2.59
CA GLY A 114 -5.90 3.61 3.26
C GLY A 114 -5.59 4.14 4.67
N HIS A 115 -4.70 3.48 5.43
CA HIS A 115 -4.23 4.03 6.71
C HIS A 115 -3.37 5.29 6.51
N MET A 116 -2.42 5.26 5.57
CA MET A 116 -1.60 6.43 5.22
C MET A 116 -2.47 7.63 4.81
N TRP A 117 -3.58 7.37 4.11
CA TRP A 117 -4.58 8.38 3.78
C TRP A 117 -5.22 9.01 5.00
N ILE A 118 -5.71 8.19 5.93
CA ILE A 118 -6.33 8.70 7.15
C ILE A 118 -5.35 9.57 7.93
N GLU A 119 -4.11 9.13 8.04
CA GLU A 119 -3.09 9.89 8.76
C GLU A 119 -2.69 11.18 8.00
N GLY A 120 -2.64 11.15 6.67
CA GLY A 120 -2.42 12.33 5.83
C GLY A 120 -3.51 13.39 6.01
N LEU A 121 -4.78 12.98 6.00
CA LEU A 121 -5.90 13.86 6.30
C LEU A 121 -5.84 14.43 7.71
N LYS A 122 -5.61 13.59 8.73
CA LYS A 122 -5.49 14.06 10.13
C LYS A 122 -4.38 15.09 10.29
N TRP A 123 -3.26 14.89 9.60
CA TRP A 123 -2.15 15.83 9.60
C TRP A 123 -2.51 17.14 8.89
N LEU A 124 -3.24 17.09 7.77
CA LEU A 124 -3.75 18.31 7.11
C LEU A 124 -4.79 19.05 7.98
N GLU A 125 -5.58 18.33 8.76
CA GLU A 125 -6.63 18.87 9.64
C GLU A 125 -6.08 19.48 10.94
N GLN A 126 -4.77 19.42 11.18
CA GLN A 126 -4.15 19.99 12.38
C GLN A 126 -4.36 21.51 12.49
N ASP A 127 -4.20 22.03 13.71
CA ASP A 127 -4.28 23.47 13.95
C ASP A 127 -3.01 24.18 13.47
N TRP A 128 -2.99 24.56 12.19
CA TRP A 128 -1.90 25.29 11.54
C TRP A 128 -1.51 26.61 12.22
N ARG A 129 -2.34 27.16 13.11
CA ARG A 129 -2.01 28.35 13.90
C ARG A 129 -1.06 28.04 15.06
N LYS A 130 -0.96 26.78 15.46
CA LYS A 130 -0.09 26.31 16.56
C LYS A 130 1.23 25.72 16.06
N VAL A 131 1.39 25.59 14.74
CA VAL A 131 2.62 25.09 14.13
C VAL A 131 3.62 26.24 14.11
N THR A 132 4.62 26.18 15.00
CA THR A 132 5.65 27.22 15.19
C THR A 132 6.81 27.14 14.20
N SER A 133 6.88 26.08 13.39
CA SER A 133 7.93 25.85 12.41
C SER A 133 7.55 26.42 11.04
N ASN A 134 8.10 27.59 10.70
CA ASN A 134 8.20 27.99 9.30
C ASN A 134 9.28 27.14 8.65
N VAL A 135 8.88 26.13 7.89
CA VAL A 135 9.81 25.27 7.15
C VAL A 135 10.39 26.10 6.00
N SER A 136 11.59 26.66 6.21
CA SER A 136 12.26 27.52 5.24
C SER A 136 12.50 26.83 3.90
N LEU A 137 12.64 25.49 3.95
CA LEU A 137 12.92 24.61 2.82
C LEU A 137 11.92 24.75 1.67
N PHE A 138 10.66 25.10 1.95
CA PHE A 138 9.60 25.25 0.93
C PHE A 138 8.91 26.61 0.95
N SER A 139 9.57 27.61 1.51
CA SER A 139 9.00 28.96 1.66
C SER A 139 8.66 29.63 0.32
N ASN A 140 9.37 29.26 -0.75
CA ASN A 140 9.10 29.74 -2.11
C ASN A 140 7.84 29.10 -2.70
N GLU A 141 7.74 27.78 -2.59
CA GLU A 141 6.65 26.95 -3.11
C GLU A 141 5.33 27.25 -2.40
N THR A 142 5.41 27.50 -1.09
CA THR A 142 4.27 27.84 -0.25
C THR A 142 3.94 29.33 -0.25
N LYS A 143 4.78 30.17 -0.88
CA LYS A 143 4.69 31.64 -0.89
C LYS A 143 4.68 32.25 0.51
N THR A 144 5.47 31.68 1.42
CA THR A 144 5.64 32.16 2.79
C THR A 144 7.01 32.77 3.04
N GLN A 145 7.88 32.82 2.02
CA GLN A 145 9.18 33.47 2.14
C GLN A 145 9.05 34.94 2.53
N GLY A 146 9.69 35.32 3.64
CA GLY A 146 9.63 36.69 4.18
C GLY A 146 8.29 37.09 4.81
N SER A 147 7.31 36.17 4.87
CA SER A 147 6.01 36.44 5.49
C SER A 147 6.12 36.42 7.02
N PRO A 148 5.42 37.33 7.73
CA PRO A 148 5.24 37.22 9.18
C PRO A 148 4.63 35.86 9.55
N THR A 149 4.98 35.31 10.72
CA THR A 149 4.53 33.98 11.18
C THR A 149 3.02 33.79 11.07
N ASP A 150 2.21 34.76 11.50
CA ASP A 150 0.75 34.68 11.41
C ASP A 150 0.25 34.62 9.96
N ALA A 151 0.91 35.33 9.04
CA ALA A 151 0.57 35.32 7.62
C ALA A 151 0.95 33.97 7.00
N ALA A 152 2.11 33.41 7.36
CA ALA A 152 2.54 32.08 6.94
C ALA A 152 1.59 30.99 7.46
N CYS A 153 1.22 31.01 8.74
CA CYS A 153 0.25 30.09 9.33
C CYS A 153 -1.12 30.14 8.62
N ASN A 154 -1.61 31.35 8.30
CA ASN A 154 -2.85 31.51 7.54
C ASN A 154 -2.75 30.95 6.12
N GLN A 155 -1.62 31.16 5.45
CA GLN A 155 -1.34 30.64 4.13
C GLN A 155 -1.28 29.10 4.13
N HIS A 156 -0.57 28.49 5.08
CA HIS A 156 -0.52 27.04 5.26
C HIS A 156 -1.91 26.45 5.51
N ARG A 157 -2.71 27.08 6.38
CA ARG A 157 -4.10 26.69 6.63
C ARG A 157 -4.96 26.74 5.37
N MET A 158 -4.85 27.81 4.57
CA MET A 158 -5.60 27.93 3.33
C MET A 158 -5.21 26.83 2.34
N MET A 159 -3.91 26.54 2.20
CA MET A 159 -3.42 25.46 1.34
C MET A 159 -3.90 24.09 1.83
N ALA A 160 -3.83 23.82 3.13
CA ALA A 160 -4.33 22.59 3.72
C ALA A 160 -5.83 22.39 3.46
N ASN A 161 -6.65 23.41 3.68
CA ASN A 161 -8.09 23.37 3.37
C ASN A 161 -8.36 23.10 1.88
N LYS A 162 -7.57 23.71 0.99
CA LYS A 162 -7.68 23.48 -0.45
C LYS A 162 -7.31 22.05 -0.83
N LEU A 163 -6.28 21.48 -0.19
CA LEU A 163 -5.89 20.08 -0.36
C LEU A 163 -6.97 19.14 0.19
N ILE A 164 -7.46 19.35 1.41
CA ILE A 164 -8.54 18.56 2.03
C ILE A 164 -9.80 18.57 1.14
N ALA A 165 -10.18 19.72 0.58
CA ALA A 165 -11.33 19.83 -0.31
C ALA A 165 -11.14 18.99 -1.60
N LYS A 166 -9.94 19.04 -2.20
CA LYS A 166 -9.60 18.17 -3.34
C LYS A 166 -9.56 16.70 -2.94
N PHE A 167 -9.05 16.40 -1.76
CA PHE A 167 -8.85 15.03 -1.30
C PHE A 167 -10.16 14.36 -0.96
N THR A 168 -11.10 15.12 -0.39
CA THR A 168 -12.44 14.64 -0.06
C THR A 168 -13.28 14.32 -1.31
N SER A 169 -12.93 14.85 -2.48
CA SER A 169 -13.61 14.54 -3.76
C SER A 169 -12.84 13.59 -4.67
N SER A 170 -11.60 13.24 -4.33
CA SER A 170 -10.71 12.41 -5.15
C SER A 170 -10.77 10.93 -4.75
N ARG A 171 -10.42 10.05 -5.68
CA ARG A 171 -10.28 8.59 -5.45
C ARG A 171 -8.81 8.28 -5.20
N LEU A 172 -8.49 7.22 -4.45
CA LEU A 172 -7.10 6.79 -4.17
C LEU A 172 -6.21 6.64 -5.41
N LEU A 173 -6.79 6.31 -6.57
CA LEU A 173 -6.08 6.14 -7.85
C LEU A 173 -6.16 7.39 -8.75
N THR A 174 -6.65 8.52 -8.24
CA THR A 174 -6.69 9.76 -9.01
C THR A 174 -5.27 10.16 -9.39
N GLU A 175 -5.05 10.48 -10.66
CA GLU A 175 -3.75 10.95 -11.16
C GLU A 175 -3.78 12.48 -11.24
N PHE A 176 -2.78 13.13 -10.63
CA PHE A 176 -2.57 14.56 -10.75
C PHE A 176 -1.41 14.81 -11.71
N ARG A 177 -1.67 15.61 -12.75
CA ARG A 177 -0.61 16.04 -13.67
C ARG A 177 0.03 17.32 -13.17
N THR A 178 1.35 17.40 -13.32
CA THR A 178 2.10 18.64 -13.14
C THR A 178 1.62 19.70 -14.13
N LEU A 179 1.71 20.97 -13.75
CA LEU A 179 1.29 22.10 -14.63
C LEU A 179 2.12 22.17 -15.92
N SER A 180 3.35 21.65 -15.90
CA SER A 180 4.22 21.52 -17.08
C SER A 180 3.82 20.35 -18.00
N GLY A 181 2.96 19.43 -17.55
CA GLY A 181 2.58 18.22 -18.29
C GLY A 181 3.69 17.16 -18.41
N THR A 182 4.87 17.42 -17.85
CA THR A 182 6.07 16.58 -17.97
C THR A 182 6.12 15.42 -16.98
N GLY A 183 5.20 15.40 -16.01
CA GLY A 183 5.09 14.34 -15.03
C GLY A 183 3.69 14.24 -14.45
N SER A 184 3.34 13.04 -14.01
CA SER A 184 2.14 12.78 -13.23
C SER A 184 2.52 12.18 -11.89
N ILE A 185 1.71 12.45 -10.89
CA ILE A 185 1.80 11.83 -9.58
C ILE A 185 0.44 11.24 -9.27
N THR A 186 0.40 9.93 -9.02
CA THR A 186 -0.80 9.28 -8.53
C THR A 186 -1.03 9.68 -7.09
N PHE A 187 -2.29 9.72 -6.70
CA PHE A 187 -2.65 10.25 -5.41
C PHE A 187 -2.09 9.46 -4.23
N GLU A 188 -2.00 8.15 -4.39
CA GLU A 188 -1.27 7.25 -3.50
C GLU A 188 0.20 7.66 -3.25
N ASN A 189 0.84 8.36 -4.19
CA ASN A 189 2.23 8.81 -4.07
C ASN A 189 2.34 10.21 -3.46
N ILE A 190 1.24 10.97 -3.37
CA ILE A 190 1.21 12.28 -2.69
C ILE A 190 1.19 12.09 -1.16
N GLU A 191 0.58 11.01 -0.67
CA GLU A 191 0.36 10.79 0.76
C GLU A 191 1.44 9.96 1.46
N GLY A 192 1.64 10.28 2.74
CA GLY A 192 2.44 9.48 3.68
C GLY A 192 3.92 9.88 3.76
N GLY A 193 4.63 9.95 2.63
CA GLY A 193 6.07 10.26 2.61
C GLY A 193 6.38 11.71 2.24
N ILE A 194 5.77 12.17 1.16
CA ILE A 194 6.08 13.47 0.54
C ILE A 194 5.58 14.61 1.45
N CYS A 195 4.30 14.64 1.84
CA CYS A 195 3.80 15.71 2.72
C CYS A 195 4.42 15.72 4.14
N ARG A 196 4.83 14.56 4.69
CA ARG A 196 5.49 14.50 6.01
C ARG A 196 6.94 14.97 5.95
N GLY A 197 7.69 14.56 4.92
CA GLY A 197 9.03 15.09 4.67
C GLY A 197 9.03 16.56 4.22
N TRP A 198 7.92 17.06 3.69
CA TRP A 198 7.78 18.46 3.26
C TRP A 198 7.58 19.44 4.42
N LEU A 199 7.06 18.99 5.56
CA LEU A 199 6.61 19.90 6.63
C LEU A 199 6.93 19.44 8.06
N ASN A 200 7.58 18.29 8.25
CA ASN A 200 8.20 17.93 9.53
C ASN A 200 9.73 18.13 9.43
N ASP A 201 10.24 19.16 10.09
CA ASP A 201 11.57 19.09 10.69
C ASP A 201 11.38 18.78 12.17
N SER A 202 11.46 17.50 12.53
CA SER A 202 12.01 17.16 13.84
C SER A 202 13.52 17.11 13.65
N PRO A 203 14.34 17.75 14.50
CA PRO A 203 15.77 17.74 14.30
C PRO A 203 16.24 16.29 14.43
N SER A 204 16.68 15.70 13.33
CA SER A 204 17.70 14.67 13.42
C SER A 204 18.95 15.35 13.95
N SER A 205 19.01 15.42 15.28
CA SER A 205 20.29 15.42 15.97
C SER A 205 20.96 14.11 15.57
N SER A 206 21.94 14.21 14.69
CA SER A 206 22.88 13.13 14.42
C SER A 206 24.23 13.76 14.06
N VAL A 207 25.06 13.84 15.11
CA VAL A 207 26.54 13.79 15.19
C VAL A 207 27.32 14.68 14.24
#